data_AF-A0A7C5VL38-F1
#
_entry.id   AF-A0A7C5VL38-F1
#
_cell.length_a   1.000
_cell.length_b   1.000
_cell.length_c   1.000
_cell.angle_alpha   90.00
_cell.angle_beta   90.00
_cell.angle_gamma   90.00
#
_symmetry.space_group_name_H-M   'P 1'
#
loop_
_entity.id
_entity.type
_entity.pdbx_description
1 polymer ?
#
loop_
_entity_poly.entity_id
_entity_poly.type
_entity_poly.pdbx_seq_one_letter_code
_entity_poly.pdbx_strand_id
1 'polypeptide(L)'
;MKIIGLILESYGKYMKVRTPDSEIIVKSDRKPPKEGSKIEIKDFGYGDLKATIIVKRDDMVDHLPDLRLLEVSEKLSRLIPGQLQEWSKDITARIALVLEEVSKKTDIDREFLKNFESYLANSDEFFEFYLNILSGGYGLLYRNGIFVFLNRKNSRFEVFTKDNKIKGLVTEKAVTLYFQRIPADVRELELNLKRHFGFVNIKLESLDGGVYV
;
A
#
# COMPACT_ATOMS: atom_id res chain seq x y z
N MET A 1 21.91 -6.51 2.20
CA MET A 1 21.83 -5.88 3.54
C MET A 1 21.66 -6.96 4.60
N LYS A 2 22.17 -6.77 5.83
CA LYS A 2 21.98 -7.70 6.96
C LYS A 2 20.99 -7.07 7.94
N ILE A 3 19.77 -7.59 8.00
CA ILE A 3 18.76 -7.12 8.95
C ILE A 3 18.61 -8.20 10.04
N ILE A 4 18.88 -7.83 11.28
CA ILE A 4 18.56 -8.70 12.43
C ILE A 4 17.24 -8.22 13.00
N GLY A 5 16.30 -9.14 13.25
CA GLY A 5 15.01 -8.78 13.80
C GLY A 5 14.38 -9.86 14.66
N LEU A 6 13.43 -9.46 15.49
CA LEU A 6 12.61 -10.32 16.33
C LEU A 6 11.28 -10.60 15.63
N ILE A 7 10.89 -11.87 15.50
CA ILE A 7 9.56 -12.23 14.99
C ILE A 7 8.52 -11.89 16.05
N LEU A 8 7.59 -11.01 15.71
CA LEU A 8 6.46 -10.63 16.56
C LEU A 8 5.23 -11.51 16.32
N GLU A 9 4.99 -11.85 15.06
CA GLU A 9 3.80 -12.59 14.61
C GLU A 9 4.16 -13.41 13.38
N SER A 10 3.57 -14.59 13.22
CA SER A 10 3.70 -15.41 12.01
C SER A 10 2.37 -15.97 11.55
N TYR A 11 2.08 -15.88 10.24
CA TYR A 11 0.89 -16.47 9.65
C TYR A 11 1.17 -16.93 8.21
N GLY A 12 0.88 -18.20 7.92
CA GLY A 12 1.16 -18.81 6.62
C GLY A 12 2.63 -18.67 6.25
N LYS A 13 2.91 -17.85 5.23
CA LYS A 13 4.27 -17.53 4.74
C LYS A 13 4.77 -16.13 5.16
N TYR A 14 3.97 -15.38 5.90
CA TYR A 14 4.28 -14.00 6.30
C TYR A 14 4.70 -13.94 7.76
N MET A 15 5.53 -12.94 8.08
CA MET A 15 5.97 -12.65 9.44
C MET A 15 6.08 -11.14 9.66
N LYS A 16 5.61 -10.66 10.81
CA LYS A 16 5.94 -9.33 11.32
C LYS A 16 7.26 -9.41 12.07
N VAL A 17 8.21 -8.57 11.71
CA VAL A 17 9.55 -8.56 12.26
C VAL A 17 9.87 -7.17 12.78
N ARG A 18 10.25 -7.09 14.06
CA ARG A 18 10.78 -5.86 14.66
C ARG A 18 12.29 -5.81 14.46
N THR A 19 12.73 -4.81 13.72
CA THR A 19 14.15 -4.47 13.52
C THR A 19 14.52 -3.28 14.43
N PRO A 20 15.82 -2.95 14.58
CA PRO A 20 16.22 -1.74 15.33
C PRO A 20 15.59 -0.45 14.79
N ASP A 21 15.42 -0.35 13.47
CA ASP A 21 14.98 0.88 12.81
C ASP A 21 13.46 0.98 12.68
N SER A 22 12.76 -0.14 12.56
CA SER A 22 11.33 -0.18 12.27
C SER A 22 10.73 -1.58 12.38
N GLU A 23 9.40 -1.67 12.24
CA GLU A 23 8.71 -2.93 11.99
C GLU A 23 8.49 -3.14 10.48
N ILE A 24 8.67 -4.39 10.05
CA ILE A 24 8.47 -4.80 8.66
C ILE A 24 7.63 -6.08 8.58
N ILE A 25 6.95 -6.30 7.46
CA ILE A 25 6.41 -7.60 7.08
C ILE A 25 7.32 -8.21 6.03
N VAL A 26 7.72 -9.45 6.28
CA VAL A 26 8.51 -10.26 5.34
C VAL A 26 7.73 -11.50 4.92
N LYS A 27 7.95 -11.93 3.69
CA LYS A 27 7.45 -13.18 3.13
C LYS A 27 8.60 -14.17 3.04
N SER A 28 8.46 -15.27 3.75
CA SER A 28 9.40 -16.39 3.75
C SER A 28 9.13 -17.33 2.57
N ASP A 29 10.19 -17.90 2.01
CA ASP A 29 10.12 -19.02 1.07
C ASP A 29 9.93 -20.38 1.77
N ARG A 30 10.23 -20.43 3.07
CA ARG A 30 10.07 -21.60 3.97
C ARG A 30 9.01 -21.35 5.04
N LYS A 31 8.77 -22.36 5.87
CA LYS A 31 7.93 -22.19 7.06
C LYS A 31 8.53 -21.11 7.98
N PRO A 32 7.76 -20.07 8.34
CA PRO A 32 8.16 -19.08 9.34
C PRO A 32 8.70 -19.71 10.62
N PRO A 33 9.82 -19.20 11.18
CA PRO A 33 10.21 -19.54 12.54
C PRO A 33 9.15 -19.07 13.55
N LYS A 34 9.21 -19.63 14.76
CA LYS A 34 8.23 -19.31 15.82
C LYS A 34 8.37 -17.85 16.26
N GLU A 35 7.26 -17.29 16.70
CA GLU A 35 7.21 -16.01 17.41
C GLU A 35 8.23 -15.97 18.56
N GLY A 36 8.88 -14.83 18.76
CA GLY A 36 9.98 -14.66 19.71
C GLY A 36 11.35 -15.10 19.20
N SER A 37 11.45 -15.73 18.02
CA SER A 37 12.75 -16.08 17.44
C SER A 37 13.45 -14.84 16.89
N LYS A 38 14.77 -14.74 17.11
CA LYS A 38 15.62 -13.77 16.40
C LYS A 38 16.04 -14.35 15.07
N ILE A 39 15.89 -13.57 14.01
CA ILE A 39 16.25 -13.97 12.65
C ILE A 39 17.20 -12.97 12.02
N GLU A 40 18.06 -13.47 11.14
CA GLU A 40 18.87 -12.67 10.24
C GLU A 40 18.29 -12.77 8.83
N ILE A 41 17.79 -11.65 8.31
CA ILE A 41 17.28 -11.50 6.95
C ILE A 41 18.43 -10.96 6.07
N LYS A 42 18.77 -11.68 5.00
CA LYS A 42 19.76 -11.26 3.99
C LYS A 42 19.14 -11.21 2.60
N ASP A 43 19.51 -10.18 1.83
CA ASP A 43 19.10 -10.03 0.42
C ASP A 43 19.77 -11.05 -0.53
N PHE A 44 20.94 -11.60 -0.18
CA PHE A 44 21.70 -12.58 -0.99
C PHE A 44 22.46 -13.60 -0.12
N GLY A 45 22.47 -14.88 -0.52
CA GLY A 45 23.30 -15.96 0.05
C GLY A 45 22.75 -16.70 1.28
N TYR A 46 23.56 -17.64 1.82
CA TYR A 46 23.25 -18.49 2.99
C TYR A 46 23.06 -17.65 4.26
N GLY A 47 21.80 -17.33 4.56
CA GLY A 47 21.28 -17.08 5.91
C GLY A 47 20.28 -18.18 6.29
N ASP A 48 19.74 -18.13 7.50
CA ASP A 48 18.79 -19.15 7.97
C ASP A 48 17.47 -19.17 7.18
N LEU A 49 17.13 -18.05 6.51
CA LEU A 49 15.90 -17.89 5.72
C LEU A 49 16.10 -16.93 4.54
N LYS A 50 15.56 -17.25 3.36
CA LYS A 50 15.48 -16.31 2.23
C LYS A 50 14.11 -15.63 2.28
N ALA A 51 14.07 -14.39 2.76
CA ALA A 51 12.83 -13.66 2.93
C ALA A 51 12.80 -12.37 2.11
N THR A 52 11.63 -12.05 1.56
CA THR A 52 11.40 -10.83 0.79
C THR A 52 10.62 -9.84 1.64
N ILE A 53 11.11 -8.60 1.78
CA ILE A 53 10.34 -7.53 2.43
C ILE A 53 9.12 -7.21 1.56
N ILE A 54 7.94 -7.25 2.19
CA ILE A 54 6.65 -6.96 1.56
C ILE A 54 6.16 -5.58 1.96
N VAL A 55 6.24 -5.26 3.25
CA VAL A 55 5.76 -3.98 3.79
C VAL A 55 6.79 -3.45 4.77
N LYS A 56 7.11 -2.17 4.66
CA LYS A 56 7.79 -1.41 5.70
C LYS A 56 6.83 -0.33 6.17
N ARG A 57 6.79 -0.07 7.48
CA ARG A 57 6.02 1.07 7.98
C ARG A 57 6.61 2.36 7.39
N ASP A 58 5.79 3.11 6.68
CA ASP A 58 6.14 4.38 6.04
C ASP A 58 5.15 5.47 6.46
N ASP A 59 5.25 6.64 5.84
CA ASP A 59 4.40 7.79 6.11
C ASP A 59 2.98 7.66 5.55
N MET A 60 2.70 6.62 4.76
CA MET A 60 1.39 6.29 4.21
C MET A 60 0.64 5.24 5.05
N VAL A 61 1.39 4.42 5.78
CA VAL A 61 0.92 3.26 6.54
C VAL A 61 1.05 3.49 8.05
N ASP A 62 -0.09 3.72 8.73
CA ASP A 62 -0.11 4.01 10.18
C ASP A 62 0.43 2.85 11.03
N HIS A 63 0.11 1.63 10.61
CA HIS A 63 0.49 0.38 11.24
C HIS A 63 0.61 -0.73 10.19
N LEU A 64 1.37 -1.78 10.49
CA LEU A 64 1.49 -2.92 9.58
C LEU A 64 0.20 -3.75 9.55
N PRO A 65 -0.30 -4.16 8.38
CA PRO A 65 -1.53 -4.91 8.28
C PRO A 65 -1.42 -6.31 8.93
N ASP A 66 -2.56 -6.83 9.34
CA ASP A 66 -2.82 -8.19 9.78
C ASP A 66 -2.32 -9.21 8.74
N LEU A 67 -1.61 -10.23 9.21
CA LEU A 67 -0.94 -11.18 8.32
C LEU A 67 -1.93 -12.09 7.59
N ARG A 68 -3.09 -12.40 8.18
CA ARG A 68 -4.15 -13.18 7.54
C ARG A 68 -4.77 -12.38 6.40
N LEU A 69 -5.09 -11.12 6.65
CA LEU A 69 -5.65 -10.23 5.62
C LEU A 69 -4.64 -9.88 4.54
N LEU A 70 -3.34 -9.85 4.85
CA LEU A 70 -2.30 -9.69 3.85
C LEU A 70 -2.24 -10.90 2.89
N GLU A 71 -2.41 -12.13 3.38
CA GLU A 71 -2.47 -13.32 2.53
C GLU A 71 -3.70 -13.31 1.61
N VAL A 72 -4.86 -12.89 2.13
CA VAL A 72 -6.08 -12.70 1.31
C VAL A 72 -5.85 -11.63 0.25
N SER A 73 -5.24 -10.50 0.64
CA SER A 73 -4.94 -9.38 -0.26
C SER A 73 -3.97 -9.76 -1.38
N GLU A 74 -3.03 -10.66 -1.12
CA GLU A 74 -2.11 -11.17 -2.14
C GLU A 74 -2.83 -12.03 -3.20
N LYS A 75 -3.99 -12.61 -2.87
CA LYS A 75 -4.83 -13.29 -3.87
C LYS A 75 -5.59 -12.28 -4.71
N LEU A 76 -6.18 -11.27 -4.06
CA LEU A 76 -6.92 -10.19 -4.73
C LEU A 76 -6.02 -9.38 -5.67
N SER A 77 -4.81 -9.02 -5.24
CA SER A 77 -3.89 -8.20 -6.04
C SER A 77 -3.39 -8.88 -7.31
N ARG A 78 -3.53 -10.21 -7.45
CA ARG A 78 -3.22 -10.94 -8.69
C ARG A 78 -4.22 -10.67 -9.81
N LEU A 79 -5.41 -10.18 -9.48
CA LEU A 79 -6.42 -9.79 -10.46
C LEU A 79 -6.13 -8.42 -11.07
N ILE A 80 -5.23 -7.66 -10.45
CA ILE A 80 -4.82 -6.36 -10.98
C ILE A 80 -3.94 -6.61 -12.22
N PRO A 81 -4.23 -5.96 -13.37
CA PRO A 81 -3.49 -6.14 -14.61
C PRO A 81 -1.99 -5.91 -14.44
N GLY A 82 -1.19 -6.63 -15.24
CA GLY A 82 0.28 -6.64 -15.17
C GLY A 82 0.96 -5.27 -15.29
N GLN A 83 0.26 -4.24 -15.79
CA GLN A 83 0.78 -2.87 -15.83
C GLN A 83 1.07 -2.28 -14.44
N LEU A 84 0.44 -2.77 -13.37
CA LEU A 84 0.73 -2.35 -11.99
C LEU A 84 1.58 -3.38 -11.22
N GLN A 85 2.21 -4.33 -11.91
CA GLN A 85 2.95 -5.43 -11.27
C GLN A 85 4.14 -4.93 -10.44
N GLU A 86 4.79 -3.84 -10.87
CA GLU A 86 5.87 -3.17 -10.11
C GLU A 86 5.40 -2.76 -8.70
N TRP A 87 4.14 -2.33 -8.59
CA TRP A 87 3.52 -1.87 -7.34
C TRP A 87 2.77 -2.96 -6.58
N SER A 88 2.82 -4.22 -7.04
CA SER A 88 2.01 -5.32 -6.50
C SER A 88 2.14 -5.49 -4.98
N LYS A 89 3.34 -5.34 -4.43
CA LYS A 89 3.58 -5.44 -2.98
C LYS A 89 2.91 -4.30 -2.21
N ASP A 90 3.06 -3.08 -2.70
CA ASP A 90 2.44 -1.90 -2.08
C ASP A 90 0.93 -2.04 -2.11
N ILE A 91 0.36 -2.30 -3.29
CA ILE A 91 -1.09 -2.46 -3.47
C ILE A 91 -1.63 -3.58 -2.57
N THR A 92 -0.93 -4.72 -2.47
CA THR A 92 -1.31 -5.81 -1.56
C THR A 92 -1.41 -5.34 -0.11
N ALA A 93 -0.44 -4.54 0.36
CA ALA A 93 -0.48 -3.97 1.71
C ALA A 93 -1.65 -3.01 1.91
N ARG A 94 -1.95 -2.17 0.90
CA ARG A 94 -3.04 -1.19 0.96
C ARG A 94 -4.42 -1.85 0.97
N ILE A 95 -4.60 -2.91 0.17
CA ILE A 95 -5.81 -3.75 0.23
C ILE A 95 -5.96 -4.36 1.62
N ALA A 96 -4.88 -4.85 2.23
CA ALA A 96 -4.94 -5.47 3.56
C ALA A 96 -5.40 -4.48 4.64
N LEU A 97 -4.89 -3.24 4.62
CA LEU A 97 -5.34 -2.17 5.53
C LEU A 97 -6.82 -1.82 5.34
N VAL A 98 -7.29 -1.80 4.10
CA VAL A 98 -8.72 -1.58 3.79
C VAL A 98 -9.56 -2.72 4.35
N LEU A 99 -9.15 -3.97 4.14
CA LEU A 99 -9.84 -5.14 4.68
C LEU A 99 -9.85 -5.15 6.21
N GLU A 100 -8.80 -4.65 6.89
CA GLU A 100 -8.81 -4.53 8.34
C GLU A 100 -9.93 -3.61 8.84
N GLU A 101 -10.10 -2.45 8.22
CA GLU A 101 -11.18 -1.53 8.60
C GLU A 101 -12.56 -2.09 8.26
N VAL A 102 -12.69 -2.77 7.12
CA VAL A 102 -13.92 -3.46 6.72
C VAL A 102 -14.28 -4.58 7.69
N SER A 103 -13.31 -5.39 8.11
CA SER A 103 -13.54 -6.54 9.01
C SER A 103 -14.06 -6.16 10.40
N LYS A 104 -13.93 -4.89 10.78
CA LYS A 104 -14.51 -4.35 12.02
C LYS A 104 -16.02 -4.11 11.91
N LYS A 105 -16.58 -4.09 10.70
CA LYS A 105 -17.98 -3.74 10.41
C LYS A 105 -18.76 -4.87 9.76
N THR A 106 -18.09 -5.77 9.05
CA THR A 106 -18.71 -6.90 8.35
C THR A 106 -17.74 -8.07 8.26
N ASP A 107 -18.28 -9.27 8.11
CA ASP A 107 -17.47 -10.46 7.83
C ASP A 107 -16.89 -10.39 6.41
N ILE A 108 -15.63 -10.80 6.28
CA ILE A 108 -14.95 -11.00 4.99
C ILE A 108 -15.15 -12.46 4.59
N ASP A 109 -16.36 -12.75 4.13
CA ASP A 109 -16.74 -14.08 3.68
C ASP A 109 -16.45 -14.30 2.19
N ARG A 110 -16.87 -15.46 1.67
CA ARG A 110 -16.66 -15.82 0.27
C ARG A 110 -17.41 -14.88 -0.70
N GLU A 111 -18.58 -14.39 -0.32
CA GLU A 111 -19.38 -13.52 -1.17
C GLU A 111 -18.76 -12.13 -1.25
N PHE A 112 -18.34 -11.58 -0.11
CA PHE A 112 -17.60 -10.33 -0.05
C PHE A 112 -16.35 -10.38 -0.92
N LEU A 113 -15.56 -11.45 -0.80
CA LEU A 113 -14.35 -11.62 -1.61
C LEU A 113 -14.67 -11.72 -3.10
N LYS A 114 -15.72 -12.45 -3.49
CA LYS A 114 -16.15 -12.53 -4.90
C LYS A 114 -16.54 -11.16 -5.46
N ASN A 115 -17.24 -10.34 -4.67
CA ASN A 115 -17.59 -8.98 -5.08
C ASN A 115 -16.35 -8.08 -5.19
N PHE A 116 -15.38 -8.23 -4.28
CA PHE A 116 -14.09 -7.55 -4.38
C PHE A 116 -13.32 -7.96 -5.63
N GLU A 117 -13.25 -9.26 -5.93
CA GLU A 117 -12.64 -9.79 -7.15
C GLU A 117 -13.30 -9.20 -8.40
N SER A 118 -14.64 -9.15 -8.44
CA SER A 118 -15.40 -8.53 -9.52
C SER A 118 -15.09 -7.04 -9.65
N TYR A 119 -14.99 -6.32 -8.53
CA TYR A 119 -14.63 -4.90 -8.53
C TYR A 119 -13.23 -4.66 -9.10
N LEU A 120 -12.22 -5.45 -8.70
CA LEU A 120 -10.86 -5.33 -9.25
C LEU A 120 -10.78 -5.71 -10.74
N ALA A 121 -11.69 -6.55 -11.23
CA ALA A 121 -11.73 -6.93 -12.64
C ALA A 121 -12.53 -5.95 -13.50
N ASN A 122 -13.66 -5.45 -12.98
CA ASN A 122 -14.71 -4.78 -13.76
C ASN A 122 -15.00 -3.34 -13.31
N SER A 123 -14.35 -2.82 -12.28
CA SER A 123 -14.60 -1.48 -11.72
C SER A 123 -16.06 -1.27 -11.28
N ASP A 124 -16.63 -2.25 -10.57
CA ASP A 124 -17.99 -2.18 -10.01
C ASP A 124 -18.15 -0.98 -9.05
N GLU A 125 -18.82 0.08 -9.51
CA GLU A 125 -18.96 1.33 -8.76
C GLU A 125 -19.82 1.18 -7.49
N PHE A 126 -20.80 0.28 -7.50
CA PHE A 126 -21.65 0.05 -6.33
C PHE A 126 -20.85 -0.61 -5.21
N PHE A 127 -20.07 -1.63 -5.55
CA PHE A 127 -19.18 -2.27 -4.59
C PHE A 127 -18.05 -1.32 -4.14
N GLU A 128 -17.50 -0.50 -5.05
CA GLU A 128 -16.52 0.53 -4.69
C GLU A 128 -17.07 1.50 -3.63
N PHE A 129 -18.29 1.99 -3.82
CA PHE A 129 -18.95 2.89 -2.87
C PHE A 129 -19.18 2.21 -1.52
N TYR A 130 -19.72 0.98 -1.54
CA TYR A 130 -19.91 0.17 -0.35
C TYR A 130 -18.60 -0.06 0.41
N LEU A 131 -17.55 -0.49 -0.29
CA LEU A 131 -16.21 -0.71 0.26
C LEU A 131 -15.69 0.57 0.93
N ASN A 132 -15.81 1.72 0.27
CA ASN A 132 -15.32 3.00 0.78
C ASN A 132 -16.09 3.52 2.00
N ILE A 133 -17.38 3.19 2.15
CA ILE A 133 -18.14 3.46 3.38
C ILE A 133 -17.61 2.60 4.53
N LEU A 134 -17.37 1.32 4.27
CA LEU A 134 -16.92 0.40 5.31
C LEU A 134 -15.47 0.63 5.72
N SER A 135 -14.59 0.99 4.79
CA SER A 135 -13.15 1.12 5.00
C SER A 135 -12.71 2.25 5.93
N GLY A 136 -13.64 3.06 6.46
CA GLY A 136 -13.40 3.92 7.61
C GLY A 136 -12.25 4.90 7.38
N GLY A 137 -11.13 4.71 8.08
CA GLY A 137 -9.95 5.56 7.96
C GLY A 137 -9.12 5.37 6.68
N TYR A 138 -9.40 4.33 5.90
CA TYR A 138 -8.79 4.09 4.60
C TYR A 138 -9.82 4.15 3.47
N GLY A 139 -9.35 4.23 2.23
CA GLY A 139 -10.19 4.15 1.03
C GLY A 139 -9.41 3.58 -0.13
N LEU A 140 -10.13 3.10 -1.14
CA LEU A 140 -9.55 2.44 -2.30
C LEU A 140 -10.40 2.71 -3.53
N LEU A 141 -9.75 3.09 -4.62
CA LEU A 141 -10.38 3.23 -5.94
C LEU A 141 -9.49 2.53 -6.98
N TYR A 142 -10.09 1.79 -7.90
CA TYR A 142 -9.37 1.13 -8.98
C TYR A 142 -10.17 1.23 -10.26
N ARG A 143 -9.70 2.06 -11.21
CA ARG A 143 -10.38 2.32 -12.49
C ARG A 143 -9.35 2.62 -13.57
N ASN A 144 -9.60 2.13 -14.79
CA ASN A 144 -8.79 2.45 -15.98
C ASN A 144 -7.26 2.25 -15.78
N GLY A 145 -6.86 1.23 -15.00
CA GLY A 145 -5.45 0.97 -14.74
C GLY A 145 -4.78 1.90 -13.73
N ILE A 146 -5.56 2.72 -13.03
CA ILE A 146 -5.11 3.58 -11.94
C ILE A 146 -5.64 2.97 -10.64
N PHE A 147 -4.74 2.69 -9.70
CA PHE A 147 -5.09 2.29 -8.35
C PHE A 147 -4.82 3.44 -7.40
N VAL A 148 -5.79 3.79 -6.57
CA VAL A 148 -5.71 4.87 -5.59
C VAL A 148 -5.95 4.29 -4.21
N PHE A 149 -5.06 4.60 -3.28
CA PHE A 149 -5.24 4.34 -1.86
C PHE A 149 -5.36 5.66 -1.11
N LEU A 150 -6.31 5.74 -0.18
CA LEU A 150 -6.54 6.91 0.65
C LEU A 150 -6.25 6.55 2.11
N ASN A 151 -5.43 7.35 2.78
CA ASN A 151 -5.33 7.40 4.24
C ASN A 151 -6.05 8.67 4.71
N ARG A 152 -7.33 8.50 5.08
CA ARG A 152 -8.21 9.60 5.49
C ARG A 152 -7.83 10.17 6.85
N LYS A 153 -7.20 9.36 7.72
CA LYS A 153 -6.75 9.81 9.06
C LYS A 153 -5.69 10.90 8.97
N ASN A 154 -4.77 10.75 8.01
CA ASN A 154 -3.64 11.67 7.85
C ASN A 154 -3.79 12.60 6.64
N SER A 155 -4.94 12.62 5.97
CA SER A 155 -5.19 13.38 4.73
C SER A 155 -4.14 13.09 3.64
N ARG A 156 -3.79 11.81 3.48
CA ARG A 156 -2.77 11.34 2.52
C ARG A 156 -3.37 10.40 1.50
N PHE A 157 -2.75 10.31 0.33
CA PHE A 157 -3.12 9.33 -0.68
C PHE A 157 -1.91 8.82 -1.47
N GLU A 158 -2.07 7.67 -2.09
CA GLU A 158 -1.16 7.13 -3.09
C GLU A 158 -1.92 6.85 -4.38
N VAL A 159 -1.36 7.27 -5.51
CA VAL A 159 -1.83 6.92 -6.84
C VAL A 159 -0.76 6.07 -7.51
N PHE A 160 -1.14 4.87 -7.90
CA PHE A 160 -0.30 3.93 -8.63
C PHE A 160 -0.78 3.89 -10.07
N THR A 161 0.13 4.22 -10.99
CA THR A 161 -0.07 4.12 -12.43
C THR A 161 0.99 3.18 -13.00
N LYS A 162 0.88 2.85 -14.29
CA LYS A 162 1.88 2.01 -14.97
C LYS A 162 3.31 2.56 -14.82
N ASP A 163 3.46 3.88 -14.92
CA ASP A 163 4.76 4.52 -15.05
C ASP A 163 5.21 5.25 -13.78
N ASN A 164 4.37 5.29 -12.73
CA ASN A 164 4.64 6.12 -11.57
C ASN A 164 3.90 5.68 -10.31
N LYS A 165 4.49 6.06 -9.17
CA LYS A 165 3.84 6.08 -7.86
C LYS A 165 3.86 7.52 -7.35
N ILE A 166 2.67 8.07 -7.09
CA ILE A 166 2.48 9.45 -6.67
C ILE A 166 1.97 9.43 -5.23
N LYS A 167 2.66 10.07 -4.31
CA LYS A 167 2.14 10.32 -2.96
C LYS A 167 1.55 11.71 -2.89
N GLY A 168 0.41 11.83 -2.23
CA GLY A 168 -0.29 13.08 -2.02
C GLY A 168 -0.49 13.37 -0.55
N LEU A 169 -0.31 14.63 -0.17
CA LEU A 169 -0.71 15.18 1.11
C LEU A 169 -1.68 16.33 0.86
N VAL A 170 -2.86 16.25 1.47
CA VAL A 170 -3.91 17.26 1.38
C VAL A 170 -3.98 17.99 2.71
N THR A 171 -4.10 19.31 2.62
CA THR A 171 -4.44 20.22 3.72
C THR A 171 -5.65 21.05 3.28
N GLU A 172 -6.23 21.84 4.18
CA GLU A 172 -7.42 22.65 3.86
C GLU A 172 -7.27 23.55 2.63
N LYS A 173 -6.04 24.05 2.37
CA LYS A 173 -5.79 25.01 1.28
C LYS A 173 -4.84 24.48 0.20
N ALA A 174 -4.10 23.41 0.48
CA ALA A 174 -3.02 22.98 -0.38
C ALA A 174 -3.02 21.47 -0.61
N VAL A 175 -2.64 21.07 -1.83
CA VAL A 175 -2.24 19.70 -2.14
C VAL A 175 -0.75 19.68 -2.46
N THR A 176 -0.02 18.74 -1.87
CA THR A 176 1.39 18.48 -2.21
C THR A 176 1.51 17.09 -2.80
N LEU A 177 2.04 17.01 -4.02
CA LEU A 177 2.28 15.77 -4.75
C LEU A 177 3.77 15.47 -4.79
N TYR A 178 4.13 14.22 -4.47
CA TYR A 178 5.48 13.70 -4.56
C TYR A 178 5.50 12.63 -5.65
N PHE A 179 6.31 12.86 -6.68
CA PHE A 179 6.47 11.98 -7.82
C PHE A 179 7.80 11.26 -7.76
N GLN A 180 7.85 9.99 -8.18
CA GLN A 180 9.14 9.34 -8.46
C GLN A 180 9.75 9.88 -9.75
N ARG A 181 8.89 10.19 -10.73
CA ARG A 181 9.25 10.82 -12.00
C ARG A 181 8.24 11.90 -12.33
N ILE A 182 8.68 13.12 -12.64
CA ILE A 182 7.74 14.18 -13.08
C ILE A 182 7.14 13.77 -14.44
N PRO A 183 5.80 13.69 -14.57
CA PRO A 183 5.17 13.34 -15.83
C PRO A 183 5.19 14.55 -16.78
N ALA A 184 5.08 14.31 -18.09
CA ALA A 184 5.20 15.37 -19.10
C ALA A 184 4.06 16.41 -19.02
N ASP A 185 2.88 15.97 -18.61
CA ASP A 185 1.63 16.71 -18.46
C ASP A 185 1.45 17.31 -17.06
N VAL A 186 2.51 17.38 -16.25
CA VAL A 186 2.47 17.89 -14.86
C VAL A 186 1.87 19.29 -14.74
N ARG A 187 2.05 20.16 -15.75
CA ARG A 187 1.48 21.51 -15.78
C ARG A 187 -0.04 21.49 -15.93
N GLU A 188 -0.57 20.58 -16.75
CA GLU A 188 -2.01 20.42 -16.92
C GLU A 188 -2.64 19.88 -15.62
N LEU A 189 -1.99 18.91 -14.99
CA LEU A 189 -2.39 18.40 -13.68
C LEU A 189 -2.41 19.53 -12.63
N GLU A 190 -1.36 20.36 -12.59
CA GLU A 190 -1.28 21.49 -11.66
C GLU A 190 -2.44 22.49 -11.88
N LEU A 191 -2.72 22.85 -13.14
CA LEU A 191 -3.82 23.75 -13.50
C LEU A 191 -5.19 23.18 -13.11
N ASN A 192 -5.40 21.88 -13.30
CA ASN A 192 -6.63 21.20 -12.90
C ASN A 192 -6.79 21.17 -11.38
N LEU A 193 -5.72 20.91 -10.63
CA LEU A 193 -5.76 20.90 -9.17
C LEU A 193 -5.96 22.30 -8.57
N LYS A 194 -5.43 23.36 -9.21
CA LYS A 194 -5.66 24.76 -8.80
C LYS A 194 -7.13 25.20 -8.87
N ARG A 195 -8.00 24.43 -9.54
CA ARG A 195 -9.46 24.66 -9.51
C ARG A 195 -10.10 24.25 -8.19
N HIS A 196 -9.42 23.38 -7.43
CA HIS A 196 -9.93 22.79 -6.19
C HIS A 196 -9.10 23.20 -4.96
N PHE A 197 -7.83 23.58 -5.15
CA PHE A 197 -6.91 23.96 -4.07
C PHE A 197 -6.33 25.35 -4.31
N GLY A 198 -6.17 26.12 -3.22
CA GLY A 198 -5.52 27.43 -3.28
C GLY A 198 -4.02 27.34 -3.61
N PHE A 199 -3.37 26.25 -3.22
CA PHE A 199 -1.96 25.98 -3.51
C PHE A 199 -1.76 24.55 -4.00
N VAL A 200 -0.91 24.38 -5.01
CA VAL A 200 -0.50 23.07 -5.54
C VAL A 200 1.02 23.03 -5.52
N ASN A 201 1.59 22.09 -4.76
CA ASN A 201 3.03 21.88 -4.67
C ASN A 201 3.38 20.56 -5.34
N ILE A 202 4.37 20.56 -6.23
CA ILE A 202 4.83 19.37 -6.93
C ILE A 202 6.31 19.16 -6.61
N LYS A 203 6.64 17.97 -6.13
CA LYS A 203 7.98 17.60 -5.63
C LYS A 203 8.41 16.25 -6.22
N LEU A 204 9.71 16.06 -6.35
CA LEU A 204 10.31 14.75 -6.66
C LEU A 204 10.69 14.03 -5.36
N GLU A 205 10.36 12.74 -5.22
CA GLU A 205 10.67 11.93 -4.01
C GLU A 205 12.18 11.83 -3.74
N SER A 206 13.03 11.91 -4.77
CA SER A 206 14.49 11.76 -4.65
C SER A 206 15.23 13.02 -4.17
N LEU A 207 14.53 14.12 -3.92
CA LEU A 207 15.12 15.37 -3.47
C LEU A 207 14.70 15.64 -2.01
N ASP A 208 15.40 15.01 -1.06
CA ASP A 208 15.55 15.55 0.29
C ASP A 208 16.20 16.94 0.14
N GLY A 209 15.36 17.98 0.01
CA GLY A 209 15.81 19.33 -0.31
C GLY A 209 14.86 20.15 -1.19
N GLY A 210 13.76 19.57 -1.68
CA GLY A 210 12.63 20.33 -2.25
C GLY A 210 13.02 21.34 -3.34
N VAL A 211 13.13 20.88 -4.58
CA VAL A 211 13.14 21.83 -5.71
C VAL A 211 11.69 22.25 -5.98
N TYR A 212 11.43 23.54 -5.75
CA TYR A 212 10.25 24.23 -6.24
C TYR A 212 10.42 24.45 -7.74
N VAL A 213 9.47 24.00 -8.55
CA VAL A 213 9.32 24.45 -9.94
C VAL A 213 8.19 25.46 -9.98
#